data_AF-A0A7S3JY96-F1
#
_entry.id   AF-A0A7S3JY96-F1
#
_cell.length_a   1.000
_cell.length_b   1.000
_cell.length_c   1.000
_cell.angle_alpha   90.00
_cell.angle_beta   90.00
_cell.angle_gamma   90.00
#
_symmetry.space_group_name_H-M   'P 1'
#
loop_
_entity.id
_entity.type
_entity.pdbx_description
1 polymer ?
#
loop_
_entity_poly.entity_id
_entity_poly.type
_entity_poly.pdbx_seq_one_letter_code
_entity_poly.pdbx_strand_id
1 'polypeptide(L)'
;SMLVKALQDPEVPASFKCPLSLEIMEDPVSLYTESGHTFERSWLQQALDRDPYQDPMTGIRYEHNLTFGPNRSLKAAFDEWKHKRAYHSATIVSHVECLRFGTDSDKEEAAQALNVLAWDRPESRVTISEVGAISPLVNLLTY
;
A
#
# COMPACT_ATOMS: atom_id res chain seq x y z
N SER A 1 -13.24 4.82 -9.54
CA SER A 1 -12.51 3.54 -9.50
C SER A 1 -11.69 3.48 -8.21
N MET A 2 -11.60 2.33 -7.53
CA MET A 2 -10.71 2.14 -6.36
C MET A 2 -9.26 2.53 -6.68
N LEU A 3 -8.87 2.49 -7.97
CA LEU A 3 -7.55 2.90 -8.45
C LEU A 3 -7.24 4.37 -8.21
N VAL A 4 -8.22 5.29 -8.28
CA VAL A 4 -7.95 6.73 -8.12
C VAL A 4 -7.69 7.10 -6.65
N LYS A 5 -8.25 6.36 -5.69
CA LYS A 5 -8.01 6.60 -4.25
C LYS A 5 -6.64 6.11 -3.78
N ALA A 6 -6.06 5.09 -4.44
CA ALA A 6 -4.73 4.60 -4.10
C ALA A 6 -3.59 5.50 -4.60
N LEU A 7 -3.85 6.37 -5.61
CA LEU A 7 -2.83 7.23 -6.22
C LEU A 7 -2.37 8.40 -5.31
N GLN A 8 -3.18 8.77 -4.31
CA GLN A 8 -2.90 9.87 -3.39
C GLN A 8 -2.77 9.40 -1.93
N ASP A 9 -2.64 8.10 -1.69
CA ASP A 9 -2.31 7.60 -0.35
C ASP A 9 -0.82 7.90 -0.08
N PRO A 10 -0.48 8.85 0.82
CA PRO A 10 0.91 9.16 1.15
C PRO A 10 1.62 7.97 1.81
N GLU A 11 0.87 6.92 2.18
CA GLU A 11 1.38 5.74 2.85
C GLU A 11 1.87 4.64 1.89
N VAL A 12 1.65 4.78 0.58
CA VAL A 12 2.22 3.83 -0.40
C VAL A 12 3.72 4.12 -0.57
N PRO A 13 4.62 3.18 -0.21
CA PRO A 13 6.05 3.36 -0.41
C PRO A 13 6.39 3.71 -1.86
N ALA A 14 7.27 4.70 -2.04
CA ALA A 14 7.70 5.13 -3.36
C ALA A 14 8.33 3.99 -4.18
N SER A 15 8.97 3.02 -3.51
CA SER A 15 9.55 1.82 -4.12
C SER A 15 8.52 0.90 -4.80
N PHE A 16 7.23 1.04 -4.49
CA PHE A 16 6.16 0.29 -5.15
C PHE A 16 5.59 1.01 -6.37
N LYS A 17 6.00 2.25 -6.65
CA LYS A 17 5.50 3.04 -7.77
C LYS A 17 6.40 2.89 -8.99
N CYS A 18 5.78 2.70 -10.14
CA CYS A 18 6.45 2.65 -11.43
C CYS A 18 7.05 4.03 -11.72
N PRO A 19 8.34 4.12 -12.06
CA PRO A 19 8.98 5.39 -12.34
C PRO A 19 8.45 6.11 -13.60
N LEU A 20 7.82 5.38 -14.53
CA LEU A 20 7.27 5.96 -15.77
C LEU A 20 5.83 6.45 -15.61
N SER A 21 4.96 5.65 -14.98
CA SER A 21 3.55 5.99 -14.82
C SER A 21 3.25 6.73 -13.52
N LEU A 22 4.15 6.63 -12.54
CA LEU A 22 3.95 7.07 -11.15
C LEU A 22 2.83 6.32 -10.41
N GLU A 23 2.24 5.30 -11.04
CA GLU A 23 1.24 4.42 -10.46
C GLU A 23 1.89 3.22 -9.78
N ILE A 24 1.13 2.51 -8.94
CA ILE A 24 1.61 1.30 -8.28
C ILE A 24 1.91 0.21 -9.32
N MET A 25 3.04 -0.47 -9.14
CA MET A 25 3.41 -1.64 -9.93
C MET A 25 2.61 -2.87 -9.49
N GLU A 26 1.80 -3.43 -10.38
CA GLU A 26 1.12 -4.70 -10.17
C GLU A 26 1.97 -5.88 -10.67
N ASP A 27 2.80 -5.67 -11.70
CA ASP A 27 3.74 -6.64 -12.24
C ASP A 27 5.14 -6.02 -12.37
N PRO A 28 5.89 -5.91 -11.25
CA PRO A 28 7.19 -5.25 -11.22
C PRO A 28 8.25 -6.06 -11.97
N VAL A 29 8.96 -5.40 -12.88
CA VAL A 29 10.09 -5.95 -13.64
C VAL A 29 11.33 -5.06 -13.54
N SER A 30 12.49 -5.67 -13.35
CA SER A 30 13.77 -4.96 -13.28
C SER A 30 14.44 -4.93 -14.65
N LEU A 31 14.83 -3.74 -15.08
CA LEU A 31 15.67 -3.54 -16.25
C LEU A 31 17.11 -3.97 -15.93
N TYR A 32 17.72 -4.77 -16.80
CA TYR A 32 19.09 -5.27 -16.62
C TYR A 32 20.11 -4.29 -17.18
N THR A 33 20.18 -3.13 -16.54
CA THR A 33 21.15 -2.04 -16.80
C THR A 33 21.89 -1.69 -15.51
N GLU A 34 22.86 -0.78 -15.57
CA GLU A 34 23.54 -0.25 -14.38
C GLU A 34 22.60 0.49 -13.42
N SER A 35 21.45 0.99 -13.92
CA SER A 35 20.47 1.69 -13.09
C SER A 35 19.64 0.73 -12.22
N GLY A 36 19.41 -0.49 -12.70
CA GLY A 36 18.66 -1.54 -11.97
C GLY A 36 17.22 -1.15 -11.62
N HIS A 37 16.65 -0.13 -12.27
CA HIS A 37 15.31 0.35 -11.97
C HIS A 37 14.24 -0.72 -12.21
N THR A 38 13.24 -0.75 -11.33
CA THR A 38 12.07 -1.59 -11.47
C THR A 38 10.89 -0.76 -11.98
N PHE A 39 10.14 -1.33 -12.91
CA PHE A 39 9.02 -0.70 -13.60
C PHE A 39 7.80 -1.61 -13.59
N GLU A 40 6.64 -1.04 -13.86
CA GLU A 40 5.49 -1.82 -14.27
C GLU A 40 5.76 -2.43 -15.66
N ARG A 41 5.48 -3.74 -15.84
CA ARG A 41 5.81 -4.48 -17.07
C ARG A 41 5.30 -3.80 -18.33
N SER A 42 4.01 -3.44 -18.34
CA SER A 42 3.37 -2.86 -19.53
C SER A 42 4.05 -1.57 -19.98
N TRP A 43 4.41 -0.71 -19.03
CA TRP A 43 5.09 0.55 -19.28
C TRP A 43 6.53 0.36 -19.78
N LEU A 44 7.29 -0.58 -19.18
CA LEU A 44 8.64 -0.88 -19.65
C LEU A 44 8.65 -1.51 -21.03
N GLN A 45 7.74 -2.46 -21.28
CA GLN A 45 7.62 -3.10 -22.60
C GLN A 45 7.32 -2.07 -23.68
N GLN A 46 6.34 -1.19 -23.45
CA GLN A 46 6.02 -0.12 -24.40
C GLN A 46 7.21 0.81 -24.67
N ALA A 47 8.00 1.13 -23.64
CA ALA A 47 9.19 1.96 -23.80
C ALA A 47 10.27 1.27 -24.66
N LEU A 48 10.53 -0.01 -24.41
CA LEU A 48 11.53 -0.78 -25.16
C LEU A 48 11.07 -1.14 -26.58
N ASP A 49 9.77 -1.26 -26.81
CA ASP A 49 9.21 -1.42 -28.16
C ASP A 49 9.44 -0.15 -29.01
N ARG A 50 9.50 1.02 -28.37
CA ARG A 50 9.77 2.30 -29.03
C ARG A 50 11.26 2.54 -29.26
N ASP A 51 12.09 2.27 -28.26
CA ASP A 51 13.55 2.35 -28.38
C ASP A 51 14.22 1.27 -27.51
N PRO A 52 14.62 0.12 -28.10
CA PRO A 52 15.15 -1.00 -27.33
C PRO A 52 16.56 -0.77 -26.82
N TYR A 53 17.19 0.36 -27.16
CA TYR A 53 18.58 0.68 -26.81
C TYR A 53 18.68 1.73 -25.70
N GLN A 54 17.57 2.31 -25.25
CA GLN A 54 17.58 3.43 -24.33
C GLN A 54 16.92 3.05 -22.99
N ASP A 55 17.63 3.30 -21.89
CA ASP A 55 17.03 3.22 -20.56
C ASP A 55 15.98 4.35 -20.43
N PRO A 56 14.70 4.02 -20.23
CA PRO A 56 13.62 4.99 -20.27
C PRO A 56 13.61 5.93 -19.05
N MET A 57 14.35 5.60 -17.99
CA MET A 57 14.51 6.45 -16.82
C MET A 57 15.69 7.40 -16.96
N THR A 58 16.86 6.87 -17.33
CA THR A 58 18.11 7.66 -17.32
C THR A 58 18.39 8.34 -18.65
N GLY A 59 17.78 7.86 -19.75
CA GLY A 59 18.06 8.31 -21.11
C GLY A 59 19.37 7.80 -21.69
N ILE A 60 20.12 6.97 -20.95
CA ILE A 60 21.38 6.38 -21.41
C ILE A 60 21.10 5.39 -22.55
N ARG A 61 21.94 5.44 -23.58
CA ARG A 61 21.88 4.52 -24.73
C ARG A 61 22.92 3.41 -24.62
N TYR A 62 22.55 2.22 -25.07
CA TYR A 62 23.36 1.01 -25.05
C TYR A 62 23.52 0.45 -26.47
N GLU A 63 24.59 -0.32 -26.70
CA GLU A 63 24.89 -0.92 -28.02
C GLU A 63 24.02 -2.14 -28.33
N HIS A 64 23.39 -2.73 -27.32
CA HIS A 64 22.58 -3.94 -27.43
C HIS A 64 21.16 -3.69 -26.94
N ASN A 65 20.23 -4.55 -27.37
CA ASN A 65 18.85 -4.50 -26.91
C ASN A 65 18.81 -4.73 -25.39
N LEU A 66 18.16 -3.82 -24.69
CA LEU A 66 17.93 -3.96 -23.27
C LEU A 66 16.96 -5.10 -22.99
N THR A 67 17.22 -5.80 -21.89
CA THR A 67 16.38 -6.92 -21.42
C THR A 67 15.98 -6.68 -19.97
N PHE A 68 14.91 -7.34 -19.56
CA PHE A 68 14.36 -7.20 -18.22
C PHE A 68 13.79 -8.53 -17.73
N GLY A 69 13.54 -8.62 -16.42
CA GLY A 69 12.86 -9.79 -15.86
C GLY A 69 12.08 -9.48 -14.58
N PRO A 70 11.33 -10.46 -14.06
CA PRO A 70 10.42 -10.23 -12.95
C PRO A 70 11.18 -9.91 -11.65
N ASN A 71 10.76 -8.86 -10.96
CA ASN A 71 11.22 -8.56 -9.60
C ASN A 71 10.28 -9.24 -8.59
N ARG A 72 10.44 -10.56 -8.43
CA ARG A 72 9.60 -11.38 -7.54
C ARG A 72 9.71 -10.93 -6.07
N SER A 73 10.88 -10.45 -5.66
CA SER A 73 11.10 -9.94 -4.30
C SER A 73 10.24 -8.71 -4.03
N LEU A 74 10.21 -7.74 -4.96
CA LEU A 74 9.38 -6.55 -4.81
C LEU A 74 7.89 -6.89 -4.88
N LYS A 75 7.50 -7.81 -5.77
CA LYS A 75 6.12 -8.30 -5.84
C LYS A 75 5.67 -8.91 -4.51
N ALA A 76 6.50 -9.79 -3.93
CA ALA A 76 6.21 -10.41 -2.64
C ALA A 76 6.12 -9.38 -1.51
N ALA A 77 7.04 -8.41 -1.45
CA ALA A 77 7.02 -7.34 -0.46
C ALA A 77 5.73 -6.48 -0.55
N PHE A 78 5.30 -6.17 -1.78
CA PHE A 78 4.07 -5.43 -2.01
C PHE A 78 2.81 -6.23 -1.63
N ASP A 79 2.78 -7.53 -1.94
CA ASP A 79 1.68 -8.41 -1.56
C ASP A 79 1.56 -8.55 -0.04
N GLU A 80 2.70 -8.71 0.65
CA GLU A 80 2.74 -8.73 2.11
C GLU A 80 2.24 -7.41 2.71
N TRP A 81 2.68 -6.27 2.15
CA TRP A 81 2.23 -4.95 2.56
C TRP A 81 0.71 -4.79 2.41
N LYS A 82 0.15 -5.21 1.26
CA LYS A 82 -1.31 -5.24 1.03
C LYS A 82 -2.03 -6.11 2.05
N HIS A 83 -1.51 -7.31 2.30
CA HIS A 83 -2.11 -8.26 3.22
C HIS A 83 -2.15 -7.74 4.65
N LYS A 84 -1.04 -7.18 5.15
CA LYS A 84 -0.96 -6.57 6.48
C LYS A 84 -1.97 -5.45 6.65
N ARG A 85 -2.11 -4.55 5.66
CA ARG A 85 -3.08 -3.45 5.71
C ARG A 85 -4.52 -3.97 5.74
N ALA A 86 -4.86 -4.95 4.92
CA ALA A 86 -6.19 -5.55 4.90
C ALA A 86 -6.52 -6.23 6.25
N TYR A 87 -5.56 -6.97 6.81
CA TYR A 87 -5.70 -7.60 8.12
C TYR A 87 -5.92 -6.56 9.23
N HIS A 88 -5.08 -5.53 9.30
CA HIS A 88 -5.21 -4.46 10.29
C HIS A 88 -6.55 -3.72 10.19
N SER A 89 -6.99 -3.40 8.98
CA SER A 89 -8.29 -2.77 8.76
C SER A 89 -9.45 -3.66 9.24
N ALA A 90 -9.41 -4.96 8.93
CA ALA A 90 -10.42 -5.91 9.41
C ALA A 90 -10.45 -6.02 10.94
N THR A 91 -9.28 -6.04 11.60
CA THR A 91 -9.18 -6.03 13.07
C THR A 91 -9.82 -4.77 13.67
N ILE A 92 -9.53 -3.59 13.10
CA ILE A 92 -10.12 -2.33 13.56
C ILE A 92 -11.65 -2.37 13.42
N VAL A 93 -12.17 -2.83 12.28
CA VAL A 93 -13.62 -2.98 12.06
C VAL A 93 -14.23 -3.90 13.12
N SER A 94 -13.59 -5.04 13.41
CA SER A 94 -14.07 -5.98 14.42
C SER A 94 -14.18 -5.34 15.81
N HIS A 95 -13.17 -4.57 16.23
CA HIS A 95 -13.22 -3.87 17.52
C HIS A 95 -14.30 -2.77 17.55
N VAL A 96 -14.52 -2.07 16.44
CA VAL A 96 -15.60 -1.07 16.34
C VAL A 96 -16.98 -1.71 16.47
N GLU A 97 -17.17 -2.91 15.94
CA GLU A 97 -18.41 -3.66 16.14
C GLU A 97 -18.57 -4.12 17.61
N CYS A 98 -17.50 -4.54 18.27
CA CYS A 98 -17.51 -4.80 19.72
C CYS A 98 -17.90 -3.55 20.53
N LEU A 99 -17.40 -2.36 20.17
CA LEU A 99 -17.80 -1.11 20.82
C LEU A 99 -19.31 -0.83 20.71
N ARG A 100 -19.92 -1.21 19.58
CA ARG A 100 -21.34 -0.94 19.30
C ARG A 100 -22.28 -1.94 19.96
N PHE A 101 -21.94 -3.22 19.92
CA PHE A 101 -22.87 -4.30 20.23
C PHE A 101 -22.38 -5.26 21.31
N GLY A 102 -21.14 -5.12 21.76
CA GLY A 102 -20.54 -5.97 22.78
C GLY A 102 -21.06 -5.71 24.19
N THR A 103 -20.70 -6.60 25.11
CA THR A 103 -20.86 -6.40 26.55
C THR A 103 -19.97 -5.25 27.03
N ASP A 104 -20.16 -4.78 28.26
CA ASP A 104 -19.30 -3.73 28.82
C ASP A 104 -17.83 -4.17 28.88
N SER A 105 -17.56 -5.45 29.13
CA SER A 105 -16.22 -6.03 29.06
C SER A 105 -15.65 -6.01 27.63
N ASP A 106 -16.45 -6.41 26.62
CA ASP A 106 -16.00 -6.39 25.22
C ASP A 106 -15.71 -4.96 24.74
N LYS A 107 -16.51 -3.99 25.19
CA LYS A 107 -16.34 -2.57 24.88
C LYS A 107 -15.06 -2.02 25.48
N GLU A 108 -14.76 -2.35 26.73
CA GLU A 108 -13.52 -1.95 27.40
C GLU A 108 -12.29 -2.53 26.68
N GLU A 109 -12.32 -3.83 26.37
CA GLU A 109 -11.25 -4.50 25.62
C GLU A 109 -11.05 -3.88 24.23
N ALA A 110 -12.14 -3.66 23.50
CA ALA A 110 -12.09 -3.04 22.18
C ALA A 110 -11.54 -1.61 22.23
N ALA A 111 -11.97 -0.80 23.21
CA ALA A 111 -11.45 0.56 23.40
C ALA A 111 -9.94 0.55 23.68
N GLN A 112 -9.48 -0.38 24.52
CA GLN A 112 -8.06 -0.53 24.83
C GLN A 112 -7.26 -0.96 23.59
N ALA A 113 -7.74 -1.95 22.84
CA ALA A 113 -7.07 -2.42 21.62
C ALA A 113 -6.95 -1.30 20.57
N LEU A 114 -8.03 -0.54 20.33
CA LEU A 114 -8.02 0.58 19.40
C LEU A 114 -7.08 1.70 19.84
N ASN A 115 -6.96 1.96 21.14
CA ASN A 115 -6.00 2.93 21.68
C ASN A 115 -4.55 2.49 21.40
N VAL A 116 -4.22 1.22 21.69
CA VAL A 116 -2.89 0.66 21.39
C VAL A 116 -2.56 0.76 19.91
N LEU A 117 -3.51 0.41 19.03
CA LEU A 117 -3.34 0.51 17.57
C LEU A 117 -3.13 1.96 17.12
N ALA A 118 -3.90 2.91 17.65
CA ALA A 118 -3.76 4.33 17.35
C ALA A 118 -2.40 4.90 17.81
N TRP A 119 -1.84 4.37 18.89
CA TRP A 119 -0.52 4.76 19.37
C TRP A 119 0.62 4.20 18.52
N ASP A 120 0.61 2.88 18.29
CA ASP A 120 1.68 2.14 17.60
C ASP A 120 1.76 2.48 16.10
N ARG A 121 0.60 2.72 15.47
CA ARG A 121 0.45 2.90 14.03
C ARG A 121 -0.36 4.17 13.74
N PRO A 122 0.28 5.30 13.41
CA PRO A 122 -0.42 6.53 13.03
C PRO A 122 -1.48 6.32 11.94
N GLU A 123 -1.24 5.41 11.00
CA GLU A 123 -2.16 5.01 9.93
C GLU A 123 -3.48 4.41 10.45
N SER A 124 -3.43 3.77 11.62
CA SER A 124 -4.62 3.19 12.25
C SER A 124 -5.58 4.28 12.70
N ARG A 125 -5.10 5.50 13.01
CA ARG A 125 -5.95 6.61 13.46
C ARG A 125 -6.95 7.03 12.38
N VAL A 126 -6.48 7.10 11.14
CA VAL A 126 -7.33 7.42 9.98
C VAL A 126 -8.38 6.34 9.81
N THR A 127 -7.96 5.07 9.75
CA THR A 127 -8.87 3.94 9.60
C THR A 127 -9.92 3.89 10.72
N ILE A 128 -9.50 4.03 11.98
CA ILE A 128 -10.39 4.08 13.17
C ILE A 128 -11.46 5.17 13.01
N SER A 129 -11.07 6.35 12.53
CA SER A 129 -12.02 7.43 12.29
C SER A 129 -12.99 7.12 11.14
N GLU A 130 -12.48 6.58 10.03
CA GLU A 130 -13.27 6.30 8.81
C GLU A 130 -14.29 5.17 9.02
N VAL A 131 -13.97 4.16 9.83
CA VAL A 131 -14.92 3.08 10.17
C VAL A 131 -15.96 3.51 11.21
N GLY A 132 -15.90 4.76 11.67
CA GLY A 132 -16.88 5.36 12.58
C GLY A 132 -16.74 4.91 14.02
N ALA A 133 -15.50 4.77 14.51
CA ALA A 133 -15.22 4.44 15.91
C ALA A 133 -15.46 5.61 16.88
N ILE A 134 -15.44 6.86 16.39
CA ILE A 134 -15.48 8.06 17.24
C ILE A 134 -16.74 8.09 18.11
N SER A 135 -17.93 7.97 17.53
CA SER A 135 -19.18 8.07 18.31
C SER A 135 -19.32 6.95 19.34
N PRO A 136 -19.08 5.66 19.02
CA PRO A 136 -19.06 4.59 20.02
C PRO A 136 -18.08 4.84 21.17
N LEU A 137 -16.86 5.32 20.87
CA LEU A 137 -15.86 5.63 21.91
C LEU A 137 -16.30 6.79 22.82
N VAL A 138 -16.88 7.86 22.25
CA VAL A 138 -17.40 8.98 23.03
C VAL A 138 -18.54 8.54 23.93
N ASN A 139 -19.42 7.65 23.45
CA ASN A 139 -20.55 7.16 24.23
C ASN A 139 -20.12 6.40 25.50
N LEU A 140 -18.92 5.79 25.52
CA LEU A 140 -18.38 5.14 26.71
C LEU A 140 -18.04 6.12 27.85
N LEU A 141 -17.89 7.42 27.54
CA LEU A 141 -17.55 8.46 28.51
C LEU A 141 -18.79 9.13 29.11
N THR A 142 -19.94 8.96 28.48
CA THR A 142 -21.23 9.48 28.94
C THR A 142 -21.93 8.43 29.78
N TYR A 143 -21.85 8.60 31.10
CA TYR A 143 -22.64 7.89 32.11
C TYR A 143 -24.11 8.35 32.11
#